data_AF-A0A221P0K3-F1
#
_entry.id   AF-A0A221P0K3-F1
#
_cell.length_a   1.000
_cell.length_b   1.000
_cell.length_c   1.000
_cell.angle_alpha   90.00
_cell.angle_beta   90.00
_cell.angle_gamma   90.00
#
_symmetry.space_group_name_H-M   'P 1'
#
loop_
_entity.id
_entity.type
_entity.pdbx_description
1 polymer ?
#
loop_
_entity_poly.entity_id
_entity_poly.type
_entity_poly.pdbx_seq_one_letter_code
_entity_poly.pdbx_strand_id
1 'polypeptide(L)'
;MYIVEAKWLKEPVEVHYLGSFVEKVRHKGKNALGLYISVRGFTKGAKERYAEGTCFITMEGVDIFAVLDGHTTLDELLSRKKRHANDTGSCYYPASLMMSE
;
A
#
# COMPACT_ATOMS: atom_id res chain seq x y z
N MET A 1 -13.79 -1.34 5.88
CA MET A 1 -14.12 -1.65 4.47
C MET A 1 -12.92 -1.30 3.61
N TYR A 2 -12.56 -2.15 2.66
CA TYR A 2 -11.44 -1.89 1.75
C TYR A 2 -11.94 -1.41 0.39
N ILE A 3 -11.21 -0.44 -0.19
CA ILE A 3 -11.27 -0.12 -1.61
C ILE A 3 -9.96 -0.59 -2.23
N VAL A 4 -10.04 -1.51 -3.19
CA VAL A 4 -8.86 -2.13 -3.79
C VAL A 4 -8.69 -1.65 -5.22
N GLU A 5 -7.48 -1.25 -5.57
CA GLU A 5 -7.08 -1.03 -6.95
C GLU A 5 -5.77 -1.76 -7.22
N ALA A 6 -5.75 -2.56 -8.28
CA ALA A 6 -4.59 -3.33 -8.68
C ALA A 6 -4.20 -2.96 -10.11
N LYS A 7 -2.95 -2.55 -10.32
CA LYS A 7 -2.44 -2.15 -11.64
C LYS A 7 -1.13 -2.86 -11.98
N TRP A 8 -1.11 -3.50 -13.15
CA TRP A 8 0.09 -4.07 -13.76
C TRP A 8 0.68 -3.06 -14.74
N LEU A 9 1.53 -2.18 -14.20
CA LEU A 9 2.31 -1.23 -15.00
C LEU A 9 3.70 -1.80 -15.30
N LYS A 10 4.30 -1.35 -16.41
CA LYS A 10 5.69 -1.69 -16.73
C LYS A 10 6.67 -0.97 -15.81
N GLU A 11 6.33 0.26 -15.43
CA GLU A 11 7.09 1.15 -14.56
C GLU A 11 6.50 1.21 -13.14
N PRO A 12 7.26 1.64 -12.12
CA PRO A 12 6.73 1.89 -10.79
C PRO A 12 5.62 2.94 -10.80
N VAL A 13 4.68 2.85 -9.85
CA VAL A 13 3.52 3.74 -9.77
C VAL A 13 3.97 5.15 -9.39
N GLU A 14 3.68 6.09 -10.29
CA GLU A 14 3.84 7.52 -10.07
C GLU A 14 2.67 8.15 -9.30
N VAL A 15 2.90 9.32 -8.70
CA VAL A 15 1.93 10.07 -7.88
C VAL A 15 0.57 10.25 -8.59
N HIS A 16 0.57 10.54 -9.89
CA HIS A 16 -0.65 10.86 -10.62
C HIS A 16 -1.65 9.69 -10.70
N TYR A 17 -1.17 8.44 -10.64
CA TYR A 17 -2.05 7.27 -10.56
C TYR A 17 -2.79 7.18 -9.23
N LEU A 18 -2.14 7.61 -8.14
CA LEU A 18 -2.66 7.51 -6.77
C LEU A 18 -3.69 8.60 -6.46
N GLY A 19 -3.64 9.76 -7.12
CA GLY A 19 -4.60 10.85 -6.93
C GLY A 19 -6.05 10.41 -7.12
N SER A 20 -6.35 9.81 -8.28
CA SER A 20 -7.70 9.29 -8.57
C SER A 20 -8.15 8.19 -7.61
N PHE A 21 -7.21 7.41 -7.09
CA PHE A 21 -7.48 6.36 -6.11
C PHE A 21 -7.85 6.94 -4.74
N VAL A 22 -7.11 7.95 -4.28
CA VAL A 22 -7.40 8.65 -3.02
C VAL A 22 -8.81 9.26 -3.04
N GLU A 23 -9.23 9.84 -4.16
CA GLU A 23 -10.59 10.37 -4.31
C GLU A 23 -11.65 9.26 -4.17
N LYS A 24 -11.45 8.11 -4.83
CA LYS A 24 -12.33 6.94 -4.71
C LYS A 24 -12.44 6.43 -3.28
N VAL A 25 -11.31 6.33 -2.56
CA VAL A 25 -11.30 5.88 -1.16
C VAL A 25 -12.06 6.86 -0.27
N ARG A 26 -11.79 8.16 -0.40
CA ARG A 26 -12.44 9.19 0.41
C ARG A 26 -13.94 9.31 0.13
N HIS A 27 -14.35 9.14 -1.12
CA HIS A 27 -15.77 9.18 -1.49
C HIS A 27 -16.56 8.03 -0.87
N LYS A 28 -15.94 6.86 -0.65
CA LYS A 28 -16.60 5.72 -0.01
C LYS A 28 -16.91 5.96 1.47
N GLY A 29 -16.19 6.85 2.14
CA GLY A 29 -16.46 7.31 3.51
C GLY A 29 -15.25 7.26 4.44
N LYS A 30 -15.35 7.93 5.59
CA LYS A 30 -14.23 8.15 6.54
C LYS A 30 -13.61 6.86 7.10
N ASN A 31 -14.33 5.74 7.09
CA ASN A 31 -13.88 4.45 7.61
C ASN A 31 -13.38 3.48 6.51
N ALA A 32 -13.26 3.95 5.27
CA ALA A 32 -12.69 3.18 4.18
C ALA A 32 -11.16 3.23 4.24
N LEU A 33 -10.52 2.08 4.02
CA LEU A 33 -9.07 1.97 3.84
C LEU A 33 -8.79 1.53 2.40
N GLY A 34 -7.94 2.26 1.69
CA GLY A 34 -7.48 1.85 0.37
C GLY A 34 -6.40 0.77 0.44
N LEU A 35 -6.37 -0.14 -0.53
CA LEU A 35 -5.23 -1.00 -0.84
C LEU A 35 -4.85 -0.80 -2.32
N TYR A 36 -3.65 -0.29 -2.58
CA TYR A 36 -3.12 -0.15 -3.94
C TYR A 36 -2.07 -1.22 -4.21
N ILE A 37 -2.29 -2.03 -5.24
CA ILE A 37 -1.43 -3.16 -5.59
C ILE A 37 -0.69 -2.88 -6.91
N SER A 38 0.64 -2.97 -6.90
CA SER A 38 1.47 -2.88 -8.10
C SER A 38 2.75 -3.69 -7.97
N VAL A 39 2.98 -4.65 -8.87
CA VAL A 39 4.15 -5.55 -8.81
C VAL A 39 5.47 -4.80 -8.96
N ARG A 40 5.50 -3.75 -9.80
CA ARG A 40 6.70 -2.91 -10.03
C ARG A 40 6.98 -1.90 -8.92
N GLY A 41 6.15 -1.88 -7.87
CA GLY A 41 6.29 -0.97 -6.74
C GLY A 41 5.88 0.46 -7.07
N PHE A 42 6.45 1.39 -6.32
CA PHE A 42 6.07 2.81 -6.28
C PHE A 42 7.31 3.69 -6.41
N THR A 43 7.19 4.84 -7.08
CA THR A 43 8.32 5.77 -7.21
C THR A 43 8.63 6.46 -5.87
N LYS A 44 9.83 7.03 -5.76
CA LYS A 44 10.22 7.83 -4.59
C LYS A 44 9.23 8.98 -4.35
N GLY A 45 8.87 9.71 -5.40
CA GLY A 45 7.89 10.80 -5.31
C GLY A 45 6.51 10.33 -4.85
N ALA A 46 6.07 9.13 -5.26
CA ALA A 46 4.83 8.53 -4.76
C ALA A 46 4.89 8.23 -3.26
N LYS A 47 5.99 7.64 -2.77
CA LYS A 47 6.19 7.33 -1.34
C LYS A 47 6.24 8.61 -0.51
N GLU A 48 7.02 9.61 -0.93
CA GLU A 48 7.17 10.89 -0.23
C GLU A 48 5.85 11.66 -0.19
N ARG A 49 5.06 11.63 -1.27
CA ARG A 49 3.77 12.33 -1.31
C ARG A 49 2.77 11.83 -0.25
N TYR A 50 2.89 10.59 0.20
CA TYR A 50 2.00 9.93 1.15
C TYR A 50 2.75 9.37 2.37
N ALA A 51 3.82 10.04 2.80
CA ALA A 51 4.66 9.63 3.93
C ALA A 51 4.08 10.04 5.30
N GLU A 52 3.32 11.13 5.37
CA GLU A 52 2.86 11.73 6.64
C GLU A 52 1.33 11.70 6.81
N GLY A 53 0.61 11.17 5.82
CA GLY A 53 -0.84 11.14 5.84
C GLY A 53 -1.42 10.41 4.64
N THR A 54 -2.03 9.26 4.90
CA THR A 54 -2.62 8.40 3.88
C THR A 54 -3.99 7.89 4.29
N CYS A 55 -4.85 7.63 3.29
CA CYS A 55 -6.08 6.85 3.47
C CYS A 55 -5.95 5.43 2.87
N PHE A 56 -4.75 5.03 2.50
CA PHE A 56 -4.48 3.75 1.85
C PHE A 56 -3.12 3.16 2.21
N ILE A 57 -2.99 1.86 2.04
CA ILE A 57 -1.73 1.11 2.12
C ILE A 57 -1.32 0.58 0.76
N THR A 58 -0.03 0.30 0.60
CA THR A 58 0.56 -0.22 -0.63
C THR A 58 0.95 -1.69 -0.50
N MET A 59 0.83 -2.42 -1.61
CA MET A 59 1.31 -3.79 -1.74
C MET A 59 2.06 -3.95 -3.06
N GLU A 60 3.31 -4.40 -3.00
CA GLU A 60 4.18 -4.57 -4.16
C GLU A 60 4.65 -6.02 -4.37
N GLY A 61 5.49 -6.26 -5.38
CA GLY A 61 5.90 -7.62 -5.76
C GLY A 61 6.47 -8.44 -4.60
N VAL A 62 7.29 -7.83 -3.73
CA VAL A 62 7.87 -8.50 -2.56
C VAL A 62 6.81 -8.92 -1.54
N ASP A 63 5.74 -8.12 -1.40
CA ASP A 63 4.63 -8.44 -0.50
C ASP A 63 3.83 -9.64 -1.02
N ILE A 64 3.56 -9.65 -2.32
CA ILE A 64 2.85 -10.76 -2.99
C ILE A 64 3.67 -12.04 -2.82
N PHE A 65 4.98 -11.97 -3.09
CA PHE A 65 5.85 -13.13 -2.97
C PHE A 65 5.92 -13.63 -1.52
N ALA A 66 6.08 -12.74 -0.53
CA ALA A 66 6.12 -13.13 0.87
C ALA A 66 4.86 -13.87 1.33
N VAL A 67 3.69 -13.49 0.82
CA VAL A 67 2.43 -14.18 1.10
C VAL A 67 2.34 -15.53 0.40
N LEU A 68 2.68 -15.58 -0.90
CA LEU A 68 2.57 -16.80 -1.70
C LEU A 68 3.60 -17.87 -1.29
N ASP A 69 4.78 -17.46 -0.85
CA ASP A 69 5.86 -18.35 -0.39
C ASP A 69 5.69 -18.74 1.09
N GLY A 70 4.65 -18.23 1.78
CA GLY A 70 4.32 -18.60 3.15
C GLY A 70 5.21 -17.95 4.21
N HIS A 71 5.96 -16.89 3.89
CA HIS A 71 6.73 -16.12 4.87
C HIS A 71 5.86 -15.31 5.82
N THR A 72 4.65 -14.93 5.40
CA THR A 72 3.62 -14.29 6.24
C THR A 72 2.25 -14.57 5.66
N THR A 73 1.19 -14.52 6.47
CA THR A 73 -0.18 -14.63 5.94
C THR A 73 -0.65 -13.28 5.41
N LEU A 74 -1.63 -13.28 4.48
CA LEU A 74 -2.17 -12.05 3.92
C LEU A 74 -2.79 -11.15 5.02
N ASP A 75 -3.49 -11.74 5.99
CA ASP A 75 -4.10 -11.01 7.10
C ASP A 75 -3.06 -10.36 8.01
N GLU A 76 -1.96 -11.05 8.31
CA GLU A 76 -0.85 -10.50 9.08
C GLU A 76 -0.19 -9.34 8.34
N LEU A 77 0.15 -9.53 7.07
CA LEU A 77 0.77 -8.50 6.22
C LEU A 77 -0.09 -7.22 6.18
N LEU A 78 -1.40 -7.37 5.92
CA LEU A 78 -2.32 -6.23 5.85
C LEU A 78 -2.49 -5.56 7.22
N SER A 79 -2.52 -6.33 8.31
CA SER A 79 -2.61 -5.82 9.68
C SER A 79 -1.38 -4.97 10.04
N ARG A 80 -0.17 -5.45 9.73
CA ARG A 80 1.10 -4.72 9.95
C ARG A 80 1.16 -3.45 9.10
N LYS A 81 0.82 -3.52 7.81
CA LYS A 81 0.75 -2.33 6.92
C LYS A 81 -0.23 -1.28 7.44
N LYS A 82 -1.42 -1.72 7.86
CA LYS A 82 -2.45 -0.82 8.41
C LYS A 82 -1.98 -0.16 9.69
N ARG A 83 -1.36 -0.92 10.60
CA ARG A 83 -0.79 -0.37 11.84
C ARG A 83 0.27 0.68 11.53
N HIS A 84 1.23 0.36 10.67
CA HIS A 84 2.27 1.31 10.24
C HIS A 84 1.67 2.61 9.68
N ALA A 85 0.67 2.51 8.80
CA ALA A 85 0.02 3.69 8.23
C ALA A 85 -0.73 4.52 9.27
N ASN A 86 -1.33 3.89 10.29
CA ASN A 86 -1.97 4.60 11.39
C ASN A 86 -0.95 5.29 12.31
N ASP A 87 0.18 4.65 12.58
CA ASP A 87 1.18 5.12 13.54
C ASP A 87 2.08 6.22 12.94
N THR A 88 2.36 6.14 11.64
CA THR A 88 3.33 7.02 10.95
C THR A 88 2.70 7.96 9.92
N GLY A 89 1.51 7.62 9.42
CA GLY A 89 0.91 8.28 8.26
C GLY A 89 1.43 7.78 6.91
N SER A 90 2.45 6.91 6.88
CA SER A 90 3.07 6.41 5.64
C SER A 90 2.24 5.31 4.99
N CYS A 91 2.01 5.41 3.68
CA CYS A 91 1.38 4.34 2.91
C CYS A 91 2.32 3.18 2.57
N TYR A 92 3.63 3.33 2.83
CA TYR A 92 4.68 2.43 2.34
C TYR A 92 5.39 1.70 3.47
N TYR A 93 5.16 0.40 3.54
CA TYR A 93 5.80 -0.51 4.49
C TYR A 93 5.79 -1.94 3.92
N PRO A 94 6.73 -2.28 3.03
CA PRO A 94 6.80 -3.59 2.37
C PRO A 94 7.26 -4.68 3.34
N ALA A 95 6.93 -5.93 3.01
CA ALA A 95 7.32 -7.12 3.76
C ALA A 95 8.84 -7.22 3.97
N SER A 96 9.65 -6.71 3.05
CA SER A 96 11.11 -6.67 3.22
C SER A 96 11.57 -5.85 4.42
N LEU A 97 10.86 -4.77 4.78
CA LEU A 97 11.18 -4.00 6.00
C LEU A 97 10.70 -4.71 7.27
N MET A 98 9.62 -5.47 7.16
CA MET A 98 9.05 -6.24 8.27
C MET A 98 9.93 -7.41 8.71
N MET A 99 10.71 -7.96 7.80
CA MET A 99 11.63 -9.08 8.03
C MET A 99 12.99 -8.63 8.59
N SER A 100 13.28 -7.32 8.53
CA SER A 100 14.49 -6.73 9.11
C SER A 100 14.30 -6.22 10.54
N GLU A 101 13.09 -6.33 11.08
CA GLU A 101 12.75 -6.08 12.49
C GLU A 101 12.87 -7.37 13.31
#